data_AF-A0AAD8EMU8-F1
#
_entry.id   AF-A0AAD8EMU8-F1
#
_cell.length_a   1.000
_cell.length_b   1.000
_cell.length_c   1.000
_cell.angle_alpha   90.00
_cell.angle_beta   90.00
_cell.angle_gamma   90.00
#
_symmetry.space_group_name_H-M   'P 1'
#
loop_
_entity.id
_entity.type
_entity.pdbx_description
1 polymer ?
#
loop_
_entity_poly.entity_id
_entity_poly.type
_entity_poly.pdbx_seq_one_letter_code
_entity_poly.pdbx_strand_id
1 'polypeptide(L)'
;LVSGFVSGILLPTWLRNMKGNYMDLLHALDVENSTETSILALKMLFKHRPLTEVLDALMSQQINKLIPLDKLTPENVLFWRYLAQYLHAEGEEMVDNLEKIIPELTPFCQHIRSYYVDEKPKSNSTSWQEIQRQFITLQLLELTKVFDLGDEMGRSVLKKLIYDMLTCTHVKEDLVAVLVEIFVEVEPNVNSRLQFLAEIVSEIHEPMTQIPVEVSSEETRKKQILQAKMRVELNEMREEQELAVNEQDFLRAHSLAEKVKQLEEQFRQLNTEPLVTYKEVRTECNDRATLSKCLTIIYEMMQSPSVTKLTPQLRSLLDNFILQYIEDGDTYIHSLAIRATGVCCLLDLQLAKQYMIMLFFQ
;
A
#
# COMPACT_ATOMS: atom_id res chain seq x y z
N LEU A 1 0.02 22.03 41.72
CA LEU A 1 -0.83 21.39 42.75
C LEU A 1 -1.74 20.33 42.14
N VAL A 2 -2.63 20.69 41.20
CA VAL A 2 -3.54 19.72 40.55
C VAL A 2 -2.79 18.67 39.72
N SER A 3 -1.84 19.07 38.88
CA SER A 3 -1.05 18.13 38.07
C SER A 3 -0.28 17.10 38.92
N GLY A 4 0.36 17.55 40.00
CA GLY A 4 1.09 16.67 40.93
C GLY A 4 0.18 15.69 41.68
N PHE A 5 -1.05 16.08 41.99
CA PHE A 5 -2.05 15.17 42.56
C PHE A 5 -2.48 14.11 41.53
N VAL A 6 -2.74 14.53 40.29
CA VAL A 6 -3.14 13.61 39.22
C VAL A 6 -2.04 12.59 38.93
N SER A 7 -0.79 13.04 38.77
CA SER A 7 0.33 12.16 38.44
C SER A 7 0.80 11.29 39.61
N GLY A 8 0.84 11.85 40.82
CA GLY A 8 1.41 11.17 41.99
C GLY A 8 0.40 10.32 42.76
N ILE A 9 -0.89 10.61 42.67
CA ILE A 9 -1.92 9.97 43.51
C ILE A 9 -3.01 9.34 42.64
N LEU A 10 -3.65 10.10 41.75
CA LEU A 10 -4.82 9.62 41.00
C LEU A 10 -4.48 8.47 40.04
N LEU A 11 -3.54 8.68 39.11
CA LEU A 11 -3.16 7.69 38.10
C LEU A 11 -2.61 6.39 38.73
N PRO A 12 -1.69 6.44 39.72
CA PRO A 12 -1.24 5.22 40.40
C PRO A 12 -2.36 4.50 41.13
N THR A 13 -3.34 5.23 41.69
CA THR A 13 -4.50 4.64 42.37
C THR A 13 -5.43 3.95 41.37
N TRP A 14 -5.69 4.56 40.22
CA TRP A 14 -6.49 3.93 39.15
C TRP A 14 -5.84 2.64 38.65
N LEU A 15 -4.53 2.67 38.38
CA LEU A 15 -3.81 1.48 37.96
C LEU A 15 -3.83 0.39 39.05
N ARG A 16 -3.74 0.76 40.34
CA ARG A 16 -3.87 -0.20 41.46
C ARG A 16 -5.26 -0.83 41.51
N ASN A 17 -6.31 -0.05 41.27
CA ASN A 17 -7.68 -0.57 41.20
C ASN A 17 -7.86 -1.55 40.03
N MET A 18 -7.14 -1.32 38.92
CA MET A 18 -7.05 -2.25 37.79
C MET A 18 -6.01 -3.36 38.00
N LYS A 19 -5.61 -3.65 39.25
CA LYS A 19 -4.65 -4.70 39.62
C LYS A 19 -3.28 -4.60 38.92
N GLY A 20 -2.88 -3.41 38.48
CA GLY A 20 -1.63 -3.20 37.75
C GLY A 20 -1.72 -3.48 36.24
N ASN A 21 -2.90 -3.76 35.69
CA ASN A 21 -3.07 -3.99 34.27
C ASN A 21 -3.14 -2.66 33.49
N TYR A 22 -2.11 -2.40 32.68
CA TYR A 22 -2.07 -1.22 31.82
C TYR A 22 -3.11 -1.26 30.70
N MET A 23 -3.47 -2.45 30.22
CA MET A 23 -4.45 -2.60 29.13
C MET A 23 -5.85 -2.19 29.61
N ASP A 24 -6.24 -2.61 30.82
CA ASP A 24 -7.53 -2.23 31.41
C ASP A 24 -7.59 -0.71 31.68
N LEU A 25 -6.47 -0.12 32.10
CA LEU A 25 -6.37 1.33 32.29
C LEU A 25 -6.51 2.08 30.97
N LEU A 26 -5.78 1.65 29.93
CA LEU A 26 -5.84 2.26 28.60
C LEU A 26 -7.23 2.11 27.98
N HIS A 27 -7.86 0.94 28.15
CA HIS A 27 -9.23 0.72 27.73
C HIS A 27 -10.19 1.70 28.40
N ALA A 28 -10.05 1.93 29.70
CA ALA A 28 -10.86 2.91 30.44
C ALA A 28 -10.59 4.37 30.06
N LEU A 29 -9.41 4.68 29.51
CA LEU A 29 -9.04 6.01 29.02
C LEU A 29 -9.50 6.27 27.58
N ASP A 30 -10.02 5.26 26.89
CA ASP A 30 -10.46 5.34 25.50
C ASP A 30 -9.36 5.90 24.58
N VAL A 31 -8.35 5.07 24.33
CA VAL A 31 -7.13 5.45 23.59
C VAL A 31 -7.38 5.94 22.17
N GLU A 32 -8.49 5.53 21.56
CA GLU A 32 -8.85 5.87 20.18
C GLU A 32 -9.27 7.33 20.08
N ASN A 33 -10.04 7.81 21.07
CA ASN A 33 -10.49 9.21 21.13
C ASN A 33 -9.53 10.12 21.93
N SER A 34 -8.77 9.54 22.86
CA SER A 34 -7.98 10.26 23.86
C SER A 34 -6.48 9.95 23.78
N THR A 35 -5.93 9.81 22.57
CA THR A 35 -4.57 9.30 22.38
C THR A 35 -3.51 10.14 23.11
N GLU A 36 -3.53 11.46 22.95
CA GLU A 36 -2.59 12.38 23.61
C GLU A 36 -2.67 12.30 25.14
N THR A 37 -3.89 12.27 25.69
CA THR A 37 -4.10 12.14 27.14
C THR A 37 -3.60 10.79 27.66
N SER A 38 -3.79 9.72 26.89
CA SER A 38 -3.32 8.38 27.23
C SER A 38 -1.80 8.30 27.23
N ILE A 39 -1.15 8.91 26.25
CA ILE A 39 0.32 9.06 26.19
C ILE A 39 0.84 9.81 27.42
N LEU A 40 0.21 10.93 27.78
CA LEU A 40 0.58 11.70 28.97
C LEU A 40 0.41 10.89 30.26
N ALA A 41 -0.66 10.09 30.35
CA ALA A 41 -0.88 9.21 31.49
C ALA A 41 0.23 8.14 31.59
N LEU A 42 0.57 7.48 30.48
CA LEU A 42 1.68 6.51 30.43
C LEU A 42 3.02 7.16 30.80
N LYS A 43 3.31 8.35 30.26
CA LYS A 43 4.51 9.12 30.59
C LYS A 43 4.68 9.33 32.09
N MET A 44 3.60 9.68 32.76
CA MET A 44 3.64 9.91 34.21
C MET A 44 3.75 8.62 34.99
N LEU A 45 3.11 7.54 34.55
CA LEU A 45 3.19 6.23 35.20
C LEU A 45 4.60 5.63 35.11
N PHE A 46 5.26 5.74 33.96
CA PHE A 46 6.61 5.20 33.74
C PHE A 46 7.66 5.87 34.65
N LYS A 47 7.52 7.16 34.95
CA LYS A 47 8.41 7.88 35.86
C LYS A 47 8.35 7.41 37.31
N HIS A 48 7.26 6.78 37.72
CA HIS A 48 6.98 6.44 39.12
C HIS A 48 7.03 4.94 39.42
N ARG A 49 7.34 4.11 38.42
CA ARG A 49 7.43 2.65 38.57
C ARG A 49 8.76 2.09 38.06
N PRO A 50 9.17 0.92 38.57
CA PRO A 50 10.35 0.24 38.03
C PRO A 50 10.09 -0.18 36.59
N LEU A 51 11.06 0.11 35.72
CA LEU A 51 10.96 -0.19 34.30
C LEU A 51 10.76 -1.69 34.01
N THR A 52 11.25 -2.57 34.88
CA THR A 52 11.08 -4.03 34.76
C THR A 52 9.62 -4.45 34.72
N GLU A 53 8.78 -3.90 35.61
CA GLU A 53 7.34 -4.22 35.62
C GLU A 53 6.63 -3.76 34.35
N VAL A 54 7.07 -2.63 33.78
CA VAL A 54 6.52 -2.05 32.56
C VAL A 54 6.89 -2.91 31.35
N LEU A 55 8.15 -3.34 31.27
CA LEU A 55 8.64 -4.24 30.24
C LEU A 55 7.91 -5.59 30.30
N ASP A 56 7.79 -6.19 31.49
CA ASP A 56 7.12 -7.47 31.69
C ASP A 56 5.64 -7.42 31.25
N ALA A 57 4.97 -6.29 31.49
CA ALA A 57 3.59 -6.08 31.03
C ALA A 57 3.47 -6.19 29.50
N LEU A 58 4.40 -5.61 28.74
CA LEU A 58 4.42 -5.73 27.27
C LEU A 58 4.86 -7.14 26.83
N MET A 59 5.98 -7.63 27.37
CA MET A 59 6.56 -8.90 26.96
C MET A 59 5.59 -10.07 27.16
N SER A 60 4.71 -10.00 28.17
CA SER A 60 3.63 -10.99 28.37
C SER A 60 2.65 -11.10 27.21
N GLN A 61 2.53 -10.05 26.38
CA GLN A 61 1.64 -10.00 25.21
C GLN A 61 2.35 -10.40 23.91
N GLN A 62 3.69 -10.44 23.92
CA GLN A 62 4.50 -10.66 22.73
C GLN A 62 4.93 -12.13 22.58
N ILE A 63 5.00 -12.58 21.33
CA ILE A 63 5.65 -13.82 20.91
C ILE A 63 6.73 -13.40 19.91
N ASN A 64 7.99 -13.73 20.18
CA ASN A 64 9.14 -13.28 19.37
C ASN A 64 9.17 -11.75 19.16
N LYS A 65 8.90 -10.98 20.24
CA LYS A 65 8.86 -9.51 20.23
C LYS A 65 7.76 -8.89 19.35
N LEU A 66 6.81 -9.70 18.86
CA LEU A 66 5.65 -9.26 18.09
C LEU A 66 4.37 -9.61 18.86
N ILE A 67 3.40 -8.71 18.86
CA ILE A 67 2.05 -9.05 19.34
C ILE A 67 1.36 -9.88 18.25
N PRO A 68 0.81 -11.06 18.55
CA PRO A 68 0.10 -11.88 17.56
C PRO A 68 -1.04 -11.11 16.87
N LEU A 69 -1.23 -11.33 15.57
CA LEU A 69 -2.20 -10.59 14.74
C LEU A 69 -3.63 -10.68 15.29
N ASP A 70 -4.01 -11.84 15.82
CA ASP A 70 -5.32 -12.12 16.41
C ASP A 70 -5.56 -11.42 17.76
N LYS A 71 -4.50 -10.88 18.36
CA LYS A 71 -4.52 -10.22 19.68
C LYS A 71 -4.21 -8.73 19.62
N LEU A 72 -4.05 -8.16 18.44
CA LEU A 72 -3.80 -6.72 18.30
C LEU A 72 -5.03 -5.93 18.78
N THR A 73 -4.81 -4.99 19.71
CA THR A 73 -5.83 -4.07 20.19
C THR A 73 -5.29 -2.64 20.21
N PRO A 74 -6.14 -1.60 20.16
CA PRO A 74 -5.69 -0.21 20.25
C PRO A 74 -4.79 0.05 21.47
N GLU A 75 -5.13 -0.55 22.61
CA GLU A 75 -4.42 -0.38 23.88
C GLU A 75 -3.02 -0.97 23.84
N ASN A 76 -2.88 -2.21 23.38
CA ASN A 76 -1.59 -2.89 23.44
C ASN A 76 -0.58 -2.32 22.43
N VAL A 77 -1.04 -1.89 21.25
CA VAL A 77 -0.15 -1.27 20.26
C VAL A 77 0.22 0.15 20.66
N LEU A 78 -0.71 0.93 21.24
CA LEU A 78 -0.35 2.25 21.78
C LEU A 78 0.67 2.12 22.92
N PHE A 79 0.47 1.17 23.84
CA PHE A 79 1.42 0.89 24.91
C PHE A 79 2.79 0.51 24.36
N TRP A 80 2.83 -0.39 23.37
CA TRP A 80 4.05 -0.83 22.72
C TRP A 80 4.79 0.31 22.03
N ARG A 81 4.09 1.08 21.19
CA ARG A 81 4.62 2.27 20.51
C ARG A 81 5.22 3.24 21.50
N TYR A 82 4.45 3.61 22.53
CA TYR A 82 4.89 4.62 23.48
C TYR A 82 6.07 4.14 24.32
N LEU A 83 6.07 2.88 24.77
CA LEU A 83 7.20 2.33 25.53
C LEU A 83 8.48 2.30 24.70
N ALA A 84 8.41 1.89 23.43
CA ALA A 84 9.57 1.90 22.55
C ALA A 84 10.09 3.32 22.30
N GLN A 85 9.21 4.28 22.03
CA GLN A 85 9.60 5.70 21.87
C GLN A 85 10.19 6.29 23.15
N TYR A 86 9.65 5.92 24.32
CA TYR A 86 10.17 6.34 25.62
C TYR A 86 11.60 5.82 25.83
N LEU A 87 11.84 4.53 25.59
CA LEU A 87 13.18 3.94 25.73
C LEU A 87 14.18 4.52 24.72
N HIS A 88 13.74 4.73 23.48
CA HIS A 88 14.56 5.35 22.44
C HIS A 88 14.95 6.80 22.80
N ALA A 89 14.05 7.57 23.41
CA ALA A 89 14.32 8.96 23.80
C ALA A 89 15.27 9.10 25.01
N GLU A 90 15.35 8.11 25.88
CA GLU A 90 16.28 8.09 27.03
C GLU A 90 17.73 7.75 26.61
N GLY A 91 17.94 7.31 25.35
CA GLY A 91 19.26 7.18 24.74
C GLY A 91 19.99 5.85 25.01
N GLU A 92 21.33 5.89 24.95
CA GLU A 92 22.20 4.70 24.95
C GLU A 92 22.03 3.79 26.18
N GLU A 93 21.65 4.34 27.33
CA GLU A 93 21.46 3.57 28.57
C GLU A 93 20.29 2.57 28.50
N MET A 94 19.35 2.78 27.56
CA MET A 94 18.11 2.01 27.46
C MET A 94 18.04 1.14 26.19
N VAL A 95 19.09 1.11 25.37
CA VAL A 95 19.16 0.33 24.13
C VAL A 95 18.92 -1.16 24.39
N ASP A 96 19.57 -1.74 25.40
CA ASP A 96 19.37 -3.13 25.79
C ASP A 96 17.92 -3.46 26.16
N ASN A 97 17.18 -2.50 26.72
CA ASN A 97 15.77 -2.68 27.07
C ASN A 97 14.86 -2.49 25.87
N LEU A 98 15.21 -1.57 24.96
CA LEU A 98 14.51 -1.39 23.69
C LEU A 98 14.62 -2.67 22.84
N GLU A 99 15.82 -3.22 22.69
CA GLU A 99 16.08 -4.45 21.94
C GLU A 99 15.28 -5.66 22.43
N LYS A 100 14.90 -5.70 23.71
CA LYS A 100 14.05 -6.77 24.26
C LYS A 100 12.61 -6.73 23.73
N ILE A 101 12.10 -5.54 23.40
CA ILE A 101 10.69 -5.32 23.06
C ILE A 101 10.44 -5.03 21.58
N ILE A 102 11.48 -4.65 20.83
CA ILE A 102 11.37 -4.43 19.37
C ILE A 102 11.87 -5.65 18.59
N PRO A 103 11.11 -6.11 17.57
CA PRO A 103 11.55 -7.14 16.63
C PRO A 103 12.62 -6.60 15.69
N GLU A 104 13.14 -7.46 14.82
CA GLU A 104 13.89 -7.00 13.63
C GLU A 104 12.94 -6.28 12.64
N LEU A 105 13.48 -5.35 11.85
CA LEU A 105 12.67 -4.52 10.95
C LEU A 105 11.95 -5.36 9.88
N THR A 106 12.61 -6.35 9.30
CA THR A 106 12.02 -7.21 8.25
C THR A 106 10.78 -7.96 8.70
N PRO A 107 10.80 -8.76 9.80
CA PRO A 107 9.60 -9.42 10.28
C PRO A 107 8.53 -8.43 10.75
N PHE A 108 8.92 -7.25 11.26
CA PHE A 108 7.96 -6.21 11.65
C PHE A 108 7.22 -5.63 10.45
N CYS A 109 7.92 -5.28 9.37
CA CYS A 109 7.29 -4.80 8.15
C CYS A 109 6.35 -5.84 7.54
N GLN A 110 6.75 -7.12 7.56
CA GLN A 110 5.88 -8.21 7.11
C GLN A 110 4.63 -8.35 8.00
N HIS A 111 4.77 -8.14 9.31
CA HIS A 111 3.66 -8.17 10.25
C HIS A 111 2.63 -7.07 9.95
N ILE A 112 3.08 -5.83 9.71
CA ILE A 112 2.20 -4.71 9.31
C ILE A 112 1.52 -5.03 7.98
N ARG A 113 2.29 -5.52 6.99
CA ARG A 113 1.77 -5.89 5.67
C ARG A 113 0.68 -6.95 5.78
N SER A 114 0.89 -7.99 6.56
CA SER A 114 -0.11 -9.05 6.73
C SER A 114 -1.37 -8.57 7.46
N TYR A 115 -1.23 -7.70 8.47
CA TYR A 115 -2.37 -7.12 9.18
C TYR A 115 -3.21 -6.18 8.30
N TYR A 116 -2.57 -5.34 7.49
CA TYR A 116 -3.28 -4.25 6.79
C TYR A 116 -3.44 -4.44 5.28
N VAL A 117 -2.46 -5.01 4.59
CA VAL A 117 -2.51 -5.16 3.12
C VAL A 117 -3.17 -6.48 2.74
N ASP A 118 -2.75 -7.58 3.36
CA ASP A 118 -3.23 -8.92 3.01
C ASP A 118 -4.66 -9.18 3.55
N GLU A 119 -4.95 -8.78 4.79
CA GLU A 119 -6.28 -8.88 5.36
C GLU A 119 -7.21 -7.77 4.84
N LYS A 120 -7.85 -7.98 3.70
CA LYS A 120 -8.84 -7.04 3.15
C LYS A 120 -9.95 -6.73 4.17
N PRO A 121 -10.46 -5.49 4.21
CA PRO A 121 -11.63 -5.17 5.02
C PRO A 121 -12.77 -6.12 4.65
N LYS A 122 -13.36 -6.78 5.65
CA LYS A 122 -14.46 -7.71 5.42
C LYS A 122 -15.66 -6.89 4.94
N SER A 123 -16.37 -7.38 3.93
CA SER A 123 -17.58 -6.71 3.42
C SER A 123 -18.66 -6.43 4.49
N ASN A 124 -18.59 -7.13 5.63
CA ASN A 124 -19.52 -6.99 6.76
C ASN A 124 -18.91 -6.26 7.97
N SER A 125 -17.72 -5.67 7.82
CA SER A 125 -17.08 -4.93 8.90
C SER A 125 -17.93 -3.73 9.30
N THR A 126 -18.07 -3.49 10.62
CA THR A 126 -18.69 -2.25 11.09
C THR A 126 -17.71 -1.09 10.90
N SER A 127 -18.22 0.13 10.72
CA SER A 127 -17.39 1.35 10.64
C SER A 127 -16.42 1.47 11.81
N TRP A 128 -16.82 1.03 13.00
CA TRP A 128 -15.96 1.01 14.18
C TRP A 128 -14.76 0.07 14.03
N GLN A 129 -14.95 -1.16 13.53
CA GLN A 129 -13.83 -2.10 13.30
C GLN A 129 -12.80 -1.56 12.32
N GLU A 130 -13.23 -0.80 11.32
CA GLU A 130 -12.32 -0.13 10.39
C GLU A 130 -11.54 1.01 11.04
N ILE A 131 -12.18 1.77 11.93
CA ILE A 131 -11.52 2.82 12.73
C ILE A 131 -10.45 2.18 13.63
N GLN A 132 -10.78 1.10 14.33
CA GLN A 132 -9.82 0.40 15.19
C GLN A 132 -8.63 -0.14 14.39
N ARG A 133 -8.90 -0.76 13.25
CA ARG A 133 -7.87 -1.29 12.35
C ARG A 133 -6.96 -0.19 11.82
N GLN A 134 -7.53 0.96 11.50
CA GLN A 134 -6.77 2.15 11.08
C GLN A 134 -5.91 2.68 12.22
N PHE A 135 -6.47 2.80 13.43
CA PHE A 135 -5.74 3.24 14.62
C PHE A 135 -4.56 2.32 14.92
N ILE A 136 -4.78 1.00 15.00
CA ILE A 136 -3.74 0.00 15.23
C ILE A 136 -2.61 0.14 14.20
N THR A 137 -2.97 0.27 12.93
CA THR A 137 -2.00 0.41 11.83
C THR A 137 -1.18 1.68 11.98
N LEU A 138 -1.80 2.80 12.33
CA LEU A 138 -1.12 4.06 12.59
C LEU A 138 -0.13 3.92 13.76
N GLN A 139 -0.52 3.24 14.85
CA GLN A 139 0.39 2.99 15.97
C GLN A 139 1.59 2.11 15.58
N LEU A 140 1.39 1.08 14.74
CA LEU A 140 2.47 0.23 14.23
C LEU A 140 3.41 0.99 13.29
N LEU A 141 2.87 1.84 12.41
CA LEU A 141 3.66 2.69 11.52
C LEU A 141 4.52 3.68 12.31
N GLU A 142 3.95 4.35 13.31
CA GLU A 142 4.71 5.27 14.19
C GLU A 142 5.80 4.55 14.99
N LEU A 143 5.62 3.26 15.29
CA LEU A 143 6.66 2.45 15.93
C LEU A 143 7.87 2.23 15.00
N THR A 144 7.72 2.33 13.67
CA THR A 144 8.87 2.23 12.74
C THR A 144 9.91 3.33 12.95
N LYS A 145 9.53 4.47 13.54
CA LYS A 145 10.43 5.61 13.80
C LYS A 145 11.51 5.33 14.86
N VAL A 146 11.39 4.24 15.63
CA VAL A 146 12.41 3.84 16.63
C VAL A 146 13.48 2.91 16.06
N PHE A 147 13.31 2.44 14.82
CA PHE A 147 14.27 1.55 14.18
C PHE A 147 15.41 2.36 13.57
N ASP A 148 16.63 1.81 13.66
CA ASP A 148 17.78 2.38 12.98
C ASP A 148 17.67 2.12 11.46
N LEU A 149 17.57 3.21 10.68
CA LEU A 149 17.51 3.20 9.22
C LEU A 149 18.90 3.40 8.57
N GLY A 150 19.98 3.20 9.33
CA GLY A 150 21.35 3.26 8.80
C GLY A 150 21.62 2.22 7.70
N ASP A 151 21.01 1.04 7.78
CA ASP A 151 21.17 -0.02 6.78
C ASP A 151 20.29 0.21 5.53
N GLU A 152 20.89 0.01 4.35
CA GLU A 152 20.19 0.06 3.06
C GLU A 152 19.18 -1.09 2.92
N MET A 153 19.47 -2.28 3.46
CA MET A 153 18.54 -3.40 3.42
C MET A 153 17.25 -3.06 4.20
N GLY A 154 17.40 -2.53 5.42
CA GLY A 154 16.27 -2.10 6.25
C GLY A 154 15.40 -1.03 5.58
N ARG A 155 16.04 0.01 5.01
CA ARG A 155 15.34 1.06 4.25
C ARG A 155 14.60 0.50 3.05
N SER A 156 15.18 -0.44 2.31
CA SER A 156 14.53 -1.07 1.15
C SER A 156 13.27 -1.84 1.57
N VAL A 157 13.30 -2.55 2.69
CA VAL A 157 12.12 -3.28 3.21
C VAL A 157 11.00 -2.32 3.61
N LEU A 158 11.32 -1.23 4.31
CA LEU A 158 10.32 -0.23 4.70
C LEU A 158 9.77 0.53 3.48
N LYS A 159 10.62 0.85 2.50
CA LYS A 159 10.21 1.45 1.21
C LYS A 159 9.22 0.56 0.47
N LYS A 160 9.44 -0.76 0.47
CA LYS A 160 8.50 -1.73 -0.12
C LYS A 160 7.16 -1.77 0.64
N LEU A 161 7.17 -1.75 1.97
CA LEU A 161 5.94 -1.68 2.76
C LEU A 161 5.14 -0.41 2.43
N ILE A 162 5.81 0.75 2.35
CA ILE A 162 5.18 2.02 2.00
C ILE A 162 4.55 1.95 0.60
N TYR A 163 5.26 1.37 -0.38
CA TYR A 163 4.71 1.13 -1.72
C TYR A 163 3.45 0.26 -1.67
N ASP A 164 3.51 -0.90 -1.00
CA ASP A 164 2.40 -1.85 -0.90
C ASP A 164 1.17 -1.22 -0.23
N MET A 165 1.37 -0.35 0.77
CA MET A 165 0.27 0.37 1.42
C MET A 165 -0.27 1.51 0.55
N LEU A 166 0.59 2.36 0.01
CA LEU A 166 0.15 3.49 -0.81
C LEU A 166 -0.51 3.05 -2.12
N THR A 167 -0.21 1.87 -2.65
CA THR A 167 -0.92 1.32 -3.82
C THR A 167 -2.22 0.58 -3.46
N CYS A 168 -2.46 0.28 -2.18
CA CYS A 168 -3.61 -0.49 -1.73
C CYS A 168 -4.92 0.33 -1.72
N THR A 169 -5.98 -0.17 -2.35
CA THR A 169 -7.22 0.61 -2.57
C THR A 169 -7.96 1.03 -1.30
N HIS A 170 -7.78 0.34 -0.17
CA HIS A 170 -8.46 0.64 1.09
C HIS A 170 -7.63 1.48 2.08
N VAL A 171 -6.42 1.94 1.69
CA VAL A 171 -5.67 2.91 2.51
C VAL A 171 -6.41 4.23 2.54
N LYS A 172 -6.74 4.68 3.74
CA LYS A 172 -7.36 5.97 4.02
C LYS A 172 -6.33 7.10 4.05
N GLU A 173 -6.81 8.32 3.85
CA GLU A 173 -6.00 9.53 3.73
C GLU A 173 -5.12 9.81 4.97
N ASP A 174 -5.62 9.58 6.19
CA ASP A 174 -4.83 9.82 7.41
C ASP A 174 -3.56 8.97 7.46
N LEU A 175 -3.58 7.77 6.88
CA LEU A 175 -2.40 6.91 6.78
C LEU A 175 -1.43 7.41 5.72
N VAL A 176 -1.89 8.11 4.69
CA VAL A 176 -1.03 8.68 3.64
C VAL A 176 -0.07 9.69 4.25
N ALA A 177 -0.55 10.59 5.12
CA ALA A 177 0.29 11.58 5.79
C ALA A 177 1.42 10.92 6.60
N VAL A 178 1.08 9.91 7.42
CA VAL A 178 2.07 9.17 8.23
C VAL A 178 3.06 8.39 7.36
N LEU A 179 2.58 7.74 6.29
CA LEU A 179 3.44 6.99 5.36
C LEU A 179 4.44 7.91 4.65
N VAL A 180 3.99 9.08 4.21
CA VAL A 180 4.86 10.08 3.56
C VAL A 180 5.85 10.66 4.57
N GLU A 181 5.44 10.91 5.82
CA GLU A 181 6.33 11.35 6.89
C GLU A 181 7.45 10.34 7.15
N ILE A 182 7.12 9.05 7.31
CA ILE A 182 8.10 7.97 7.49
C ILE A 182 9.02 7.88 6.27
N PHE A 183 8.48 8.09 5.06
CA PHE A 183 9.25 8.01 3.84
C PHE A 183 10.33 9.11 3.72
N VAL A 184 10.20 10.23 4.44
CA VAL A 184 11.22 11.28 4.51
C VAL A 184 12.54 10.74 5.06
N GLU A 185 12.47 9.90 6.10
CA GLU A 185 13.65 9.30 6.74
C GLU A 185 14.21 8.12 5.93
N VAL A 186 13.32 7.36 5.26
CA VAL A 186 13.71 6.23 4.40
C VAL A 186 14.45 6.69 3.14
N GLU A 187 13.98 7.78 2.52
CA GLU A 187 14.58 8.38 1.34
C GLU A 187 14.90 9.87 1.59
N PRO A 188 16.09 10.17 2.14
CA PRO A 188 16.52 11.55 2.40
C PRO A 188 16.69 12.39 1.14
N ASN A 189 16.94 11.76 -0.03
CA ASN A 189 17.07 12.48 -1.29
C ASN A 189 15.69 12.94 -1.79
N VAL A 190 15.46 14.25 -1.77
CA VAL A 190 14.19 14.85 -2.17
C VAL A 190 13.78 14.48 -3.60
N ASN A 191 14.70 14.46 -4.57
CA ASN A 191 14.36 14.17 -5.96
C ASN A 191 13.96 12.70 -6.15
N SER A 192 14.74 11.77 -5.57
CA SER A 192 14.43 10.34 -5.59
C SER A 192 13.09 10.05 -4.89
N ARG A 193 12.83 10.74 -3.77
CA ARG A 193 11.59 10.63 -3.00
C ARG A 193 10.39 11.09 -3.81
N LEU A 194 10.47 12.28 -4.41
CA LEU A 194 9.40 12.84 -5.24
C LEU A 194 9.15 12.00 -6.49
N GLN A 195 10.20 11.48 -7.12
CA GLN A 195 10.06 10.58 -8.26
C GLN A 195 9.31 9.30 -7.86
N PHE A 196 9.70 8.67 -6.75
CA PHE A 196 9.04 7.46 -6.26
C PHE A 196 7.55 7.68 -5.93
N LEU A 197 7.20 8.78 -5.27
CA LEU A 197 5.80 9.10 -4.98
C LEU A 197 5.00 9.44 -6.24
N ALA A 198 5.63 10.10 -7.23
CA ALA A 198 5.02 10.33 -8.52
C ALA A 198 4.74 9.03 -9.28
N GLU A 199 5.67 8.07 -9.25
CA GLU A 199 5.48 6.74 -9.83
C GLU A 199 4.32 5.98 -9.17
N ILE A 200 4.18 6.08 -7.85
CA ILE A 200 3.03 5.53 -7.11
C ILE A 200 1.72 6.19 -7.55
N VAL A 201 1.69 7.52 -7.68
CA VAL A 201 0.50 8.24 -8.15
C VAL A 201 0.11 7.78 -9.55
N SER A 202 1.08 7.64 -10.46
CA SER A 202 0.85 7.11 -11.80
C SER A 202 0.36 5.66 -11.79
N GLU A 203 0.88 4.80 -10.92
CA GLU A 203 0.43 3.40 -10.82
C GLU A 203 -1.02 3.30 -10.28
N ILE A 204 -1.40 4.19 -9.35
CA ILE A 204 -2.74 4.25 -8.80
C ILE A 204 -3.73 4.84 -9.82
N HIS A 205 -3.33 5.88 -10.55
CA HIS A 205 -4.17 6.57 -11.52
C HIS A 205 -4.28 5.81 -12.85
N GLU A 206 -3.22 5.13 -13.28
CA GLU A 206 -3.14 4.38 -14.54
C GLU A 206 -2.74 2.91 -14.33
N PRO A 207 -3.52 2.11 -13.58
CA PRO A 207 -3.19 0.72 -13.32
C PRO A 207 -3.11 -0.08 -14.62
N MET A 208 -2.19 -1.07 -14.65
CA MET A 208 -2.14 -2.02 -15.76
C MET A 208 -3.39 -2.92 -15.74
N THR A 209 -4.19 -2.84 -16.80
CA THR A 209 -5.40 -3.64 -16.98
C THR A 209 -5.32 -4.48 -18.24
N GLN A 210 -5.90 -5.67 -18.19
CA GLN A 210 -5.97 -6.55 -19.35
C GLN A 210 -7.29 -6.33 -20.08
N ILE A 211 -7.23 -5.69 -21.25
CA ILE A 211 -8.42 -5.49 -22.08
C ILE A 211 -8.47 -6.65 -23.09
N PRO A 212 -9.61 -7.35 -23.22
CA PRO A 212 -9.82 -8.31 -24.29
C PRO A 212 -9.81 -7.57 -25.62
N VAL A 213 -8.77 -7.79 -26.43
CA VAL A 213 -8.71 -7.31 -27.81
C VAL A 213 -9.21 -8.43 -28.69
N GLU A 214 -10.36 -8.20 -29.32
CA GLU A 214 -10.82 -9.05 -30.40
C GLU A 214 -9.78 -9.03 -31.52
N VAL A 215 -9.30 -10.22 -31.91
CA VAL A 215 -8.37 -10.40 -33.00
C VAL A 215 -8.96 -9.75 -34.25
N SER A 216 -8.17 -8.95 -34.98
CA SER A 216 -8.64 -8.15 -36.11
C SER A 216 -9.45 -9.00 -37.11
N SER A 217 -10.45 -8.40 -37.77
CA SER A 217 -11.26 -9.07 -38.80
C SER A 217 -10.39 -9.67 -39.92
N GLU A 218 -9.22 -9.09 -40.18
CA GLU A 218 -8.24 -9.63 -41.14
C GLU A 218 -7.49 -10.86 -40.63
N GLU A 219 -7.14 -10.88 -39.34
CA GLU A 219 -6.40 -11.97 -38.71
C GLU A 219 -7.31 -13.19 -38.49
N THR A 220 -8.55 -12.96 -38.07
CA THR A 220 -9.60 -14.00 -38.04
C THR A 220 -9.88 -14.56 -39.44
N ARG A 221 -9.96 -13.71 -40.48
CA ARG A 221 -10.11 -14.18 -41.86
C ARG A 221 -8.90 -14.99 -42.34
N LYS A 222 -7.67 -14.56 -42.04
CA LYS A 222 -6.45 -15.32 -42.35
C LYS A 222 -6.45 -16.68 -41.66
N LYS A 223 -6.83 -16.74 -40.38
CA LYS A 223 -6.95 -17.97 -39.60
C LYS A 223 -8.01 -18.91 -40.18
N GLN A 224 -9.18 -18.39 -40.56
CA GLN A 224 -10.23 -19.17 -41.23
C GLN A 224 -9.78 -19.72 -42.59
N ILE A 225 -9.05 -18.94 -43.38
CA ILE A 225 -8.49 -19.39 -44.66
C ILE A 225 -7.46 -20.51 -44.43
N LEU A 226 -6.59 -20.37 -43.41
CA LEU A 226 -5.60 -21.39 -43.08
C LEU A 226 -6.25 -22.68 -42.58
N GLN A 227 -7.27 -22.57 -41.72
CA GLN A 227 -8.09 -23.70 -41.27
C GLN A 227 -8.78 -24.41 -42.42
N ALA A 228 -9.36 -23.65 -43.37
CA ALA A 228 -10.00 -24.23 -44.56
C ALA A 228 -8.99 -24.98 -45.44
N LYS A 229 -7.81 -24.41 -45.68
CA LYS A 229 -6.73 -25.05 -46.46
C LYS A 229 -6.26 -26.35 -45.80
N MET A 230 -5.94 -26.32 -44.51
CA MET A 230 -5.51 -27.52 -43.78
C MET A 230 -6.60 -28.60 -43.75
N ARG A 231 -7.88 -28.23 -43.68
CA ARG A 231 -8.98 -29.19 -43.71
C ARG A 231 -9.13 -29.88 -45.07
N VAL A 232 -8.90 -29.15 -46.17
CA VAL A 232 -8.89 -29.72 -47.52
C VAL A 232 -7.71 -30.69 -47.66
N GLU A 233 -6.50 -30.27 -47.29
CA GLU A 233 -5.29 -31.11 -47.35
C GLU A 233 -5.41 -32.38 -46.50
N LEU A 234 -6.06 -32.29 -45.35
CA LEU A 234 -6.31 -33.43 -44.45
C LEU A 234 -7.33 -34.42 -45.03
N ASN A 235 -8.35 -33.92 -45.75
CA ASN A 235 -9.31 -34.78 -46.46
C ASN A 235 -8.64 -35.46 -47.67
N GLU A 236 -7.89 -34.72 -48.49
CA GLU A 236 -7.16 -35.27 -49.64
C GLU A 236 -6.18 -36.37 -49.22
N MET A 237 -5.40 -36.14 -48.16
CA MET A 237 -4.44 -37.14 -47.67
C MET A 237 -5.11 -38.36 -47.02
N ARG A 238 -6.31 -38.21 -46.44
CA ARG A 238 -7.11 -39.35 -45.96
C ARG A 238 -7.66 -40.17 -47.12
N GLU A 239 -8.13 -39.52 -48.18
CA GLU A 239 -8.58 -40.21 -49.40
C GLU A 239 -7.42 -40.97 -50.08
N GLU A 240 -6.24 -40.34 -50.20
CA GLU A 240 -5.03 -41.01 -50.72
C GLU A 240 -4.60 -42.20 -49.85
N GLN A 241 -4.74 -42.08 -48.52
CA GLN A 241 -4.46 -43.17 -47.61
C GLN A 241 -5.44 -44.33 -47.81
N GLU A 242 -6.74 -44.08 -47.95
CA GLU A 242 -7.74 -45.12 -48.22
C GLU A 242 -7.50 -45.82 -49.56
N LEU A 243 -7.12 -45.07 -50.59
CA LEU A 243 -6.72 -45.63 -51.90
C LEU A 243 -5.48 -46.52 -51.77
N ALA A 244 -4.44 -46.09 -51.06
CA ALA A 244 -3.23 -46.90 -50.84
C ALA A 244 -3.51 -48.18 -50.04
N VAL A 245 -4.46 -48.14 -49.09
CA VAL A 245 -4.93 -49.33 -48.36
C VAL A 245 -5.68 -50.29 -49.29
N ASN A 246 -6.57 -49.77 -50.15
CA ASN A 246 -7.30 -50.57 -51.14
C ASN A 246 -6.38 -51.22 -52.18
N GLU A 247 -5.29 -50.55 -52.55
CA GLU A 247 -4.24 -51.04 -53.46
C GLU A 247 -3.23 -51.99 -52.78
N GLN A 248 -3.38 -52.27 -51.47
CA GLN A 248 -2.46 -53.08 -50.66
C GLN A 248 -1.02 -52.53 -50.57
N ASP A 249 -0.82 -51.24 -50.83
CA ASP A 249 0.46 -50.55 -50.62
C ASP A 249 0.58 -50.08 -49.17
N PHE A 250 0.90 -51.01 -48.28
CA PHE A 250 0.97 -50.78 -46.84
C PHE A 250 2.10 -49.81 -46.43
N LEU A 251 3.17 -49.71 -47.21
CA LEU A 251 4.27 -48.77 -46.94
C LEU A 251 3.83 -47.33 -47.20
N ARG A 252 3.18 -47.09 -48.35
CA ARG A 252 2.64 -45.77 -48.67
C ARG A 252 1.53 -45.36 -47.71
N ALA A 253 0.60 -46.28 -47.42
CA ALA A 253 -0.47 -46.05 -46.46
C ALA A 253 0.04 -45.69 -45.05
N HIS A 254 1.13 -46.32 -44.57
CA HIS A 254 1.73 -46.00 -43.28
C HIS A 254 2.37 -44.59 -43.26
N SER A 255 3.09 -44.21 -44.33
CA SER A 255 3.68 -42.88 -44.43
C SER A 255 2.64 -41.75 -44.50
N LEU A 256 1.50 -42.00 -45.15
CA LEU A 256 0.38 -41.08 -45.21
C LEU A 256 -0.32 -40.98 -43.84
N ALA A 257 -0.47 -42.10 -43.12
CA ALA A 257 -1.02 -42.12 -41.76
C ALA A 257 -0.24 -41.22 -40.79
N GLU A 258 1.10 -41.27 -40.84
CA GLU A 258 1.95 -40.42 -39.99
C GLU A 258 1.78 -38.93 -40.33
N LYS A 259 1.72 -38.59 -41.62
CA LYS A 259 1.52 -37.20 -42.07
C LYS A 259 0.14 -36.67 -41.71
N VAL A 260 -0.92 -37.48 -41.87
CA VAL A 260 -2.29 -37.15 -41.43
C VAL A 260 -2.30 -36.87 -39.93
N LYS A 261 -1.63 -37.70 -39.12
CA LYS A 261 -1.53 -37.49 -37.67
C LYS A 261 -0.78 -36.21 -37.31
N GLN A 262 0.30 -35.86 -38.02
CA GLN A 262 1.04 -34.61 -37.80
C GLN A 262 0.19 -33.38 -38.16
N LEU A 263 -0.51 -33.41 -39.29
CA LEU A 263 -1.40 -32.33 -39.72
C LEU A 263 -2.64 -32.19 -38.81
N GLU A 264 -3.19 -33.30 -38.31
CA GLU A 264 -4.26 -33.28 -37.30
C GLU A 264 -3.82 -32.60 -36.00
N GLU A 265 -2.59 -32.87 -35.54
CA GLU A 265 -2.03 -32.25 -34.35
C GLU A 265 -1.78 -30.75 -34.55
N GLN A 266 -1.24 -30.35 -35.70
CA GLN A 266 -1.08 -28.93 -36.06
C GLN A 266 -2.43 -28.22 -36.16
N PHE A 267 -3.45 -28.86 -36.76
CA PHE A 267 -4.80 -28.31 -36.87
C PHE A 267 -5.45 -28.14 -35.48
N ARG A 268 -5.21 -29.09 -34.56
CA ARG A 268 -5.68 -29.00 -33.18
C ARG A 268 -5.02 -27.84 -32.43
N GLN A 269 -3.72 -27.64 -32.59
CA GLN A 269 -2.99 -26.54 -31.98
C GLN A 269 -3.51 -25.18 -32.46
N LEU A 270 -3.69 -25.01 -33.77
CA LEU A 270 -4.27 -23.80 -34.38
C LEU A 270 -5.71 -23.50 -33.91
N ASN A 271 -6.52 -24.53 -33.63
CA ASN A 271 -7.88 -24.36 -33.10
C ASN A 271 -7.93 -24.08 -31.59
N THR A 272 -6.87 -24.41 -30.86
CA THR A 272 -6.79 -24.21 -29.40
C THR A 272 -6.32 -22.80 -29.04
N GLU A 273 -5.68 -22.09 -29.99
CA GLU A 273 -5.33 -20.68 -29.82
C GLU A 273 -6.59 -19.80 -29.62
N PRO A 274 -6.68 -19.05 -28.51
CA PRO A 274 -7.86 -18.27 -28.15
C PRO A 274 -8.15 -17.16 -29.17
N LEU A 275 -9.44 -16.93 -29.44
CA LEU A 275 -9.96 -15.86 -30.32
C LEU A 275 -9.83 -14.45 -29.72
N VAL A 276 -9.54 -14.38 -28.42
CA VAL A 276 -9.39 -13.14 -27.66
C VAL A 276 -7.96 -13.10 -27.15
N THR A 277 -7.23 -12.06 -27.53
CA THR A 277 -5.91 -11.78 -26.98
C THR A 277 -6.06 -10.67 -25.95
N TYR A 278 -5.52 -10.87 -24.75
CA TYR A 278 -5.50 -9.83 -23.74
C TYR A 278 -4.29 -8.93 -24.00
N LYS A 279 -4.52 -7.63 -24.23
CA LYS A 279 -3.45 -6.64 -24.23
C LYS A 279 -3.41 -5.95 -22.88
N GLU A 280 -2.22 -5.81 -22.34
CA GLU A 280 -1.96 -4.98 -21.16
C GLU A 280 -2.01 -3.52 -21.61
N VAL A 281 -3.00 -2.79 -21.11
CA VAL A 281 -3.22 -1.37 -21.39
C VAL A 281 -3.37 -0.66 -20.05
N ARG A 282 -2.75 0.52 -19.94
CA ARG A 282 -2.97 1.44 -18.83
C ARG A 282 -4.32 2.12 -19.02
N THR A 283 -5.22 1.94 -18.07
CA THR A 283 -6.53 2.60 -18.07
C THR A 283 -6.58 3.65 -16.97
N GLU A 284 -7.02 4.85 -17.32
CA GLU A 284 -7.18 5.93 -16.35
C GLU A 284 -8.34 5.62 -15.39
N CYS A 285 -8.05 5.65 -14.09
CA CYS A 285 -8.99 5.42 -13.02
C CYS A 285 -9.38 6.76 -12.37
N ASN A 286 -10.49 7.33 -12.85
CA ASN A 286 -10.98 8.66 -12.45
C ASN A 286 -12.10 8.58 -11.39
N ASP A 287 -12.15 7.51 -10.59
CA ASP A 287 -13.10 7.45 -9.48
C ASP A 287 -12.65 8.36 -8.33
N ARG A 288 -13.63 8.86 -7.57
CA ARG A 288 -13.39 9.81 -6.47
C ARG A 288 -12.37 9.31 -5.45
N ALA A 289 -12.39 8.02 -5.12
CA ALA A 289 -11.50 7.49 -4.07
C ALA A 289 -10.04 7.46 -4.56
N THR A 290 -9.82 7.02 -5.79
CA THR A 290 -8.50 7.01 -6.43
C THR A 290 -7.95 8.43 -6.60
N LEU A 291 -8.75 9.36 -7.14
CA LEU A 291 -8.34 10.75 -7.32
C LEU A 291 -8.01 11.44 -5.99
N SER A 292 -8.85 11.23 -4.96
CA SER A 292 -8.58 11.78 -3.63
C SER A 292 -7.24 11.28 -3.09
N LYS A 293 -6.99 9.97 -3.21
CA LYS A 293 -5.75 9.37 -2.74
C LYS A 293 -4.53 9.92 -3.47
N CYS A 294 -4.58 10.01 -4.79
CA CYS A 294 -3.52 10.60 -5.61
C CYS A 294 -3.24 12.05 -5.21
N LEU A 295 -4.28 12.88 -5.10
CA LEU A 295 -4.14 14.27 -4.67
C LEU A 295 -3.62 14.39 -3.23
N THR A 296 -4.01 13.49 -2.34
CA THR A 296 -3.51 13.45 -0.96
C THR A 296 -2.02 13.10 -0.93
N ILE A 297 -1.56 12.10 -1.69
CA ILE A 297 -0.13 11.76 -1.80
C ILE A 297 0.65 12.96 -2.34
N ILE A 298 0.12 13.62 -3.38
CA ILE A 298 0.73 14.81 -3.98
C ILE A 298 0.81 15.96 -2.96
N TYR A 299 -0.27 16.19 -2.21
CA TYR A 299 -0.33 17.23 -1.19
C TYR A 299 0.69 16.97 -0.08
N GLU A 300 0.72 15.76 0.48
CA GLU A 300 1.62 15.39 1.58
C GLU A 300 3.11 15.41 1.14
N MET A 301 3.42 14.97 -0.08
CA MET A 301 4.81 15.02 -0.56
C MET A 301 5.35 16.44 -0.68
N MET A 302 4.49 17.43 -0.97
CA MET A 302 4.88 18.83 -1.09
C MET A 302 4.99 19.55 0.25
N GLN A 303 4.25 19.08 1.27
CA GLN A 303 4.31 19.65 2.63
C GLN A 303 5.57 19.25 3.40
N SER A 304 6.32 18.25 2.92
CA SER A 304 7.55 17.81 3.58
C SER A 304 8.53 18.97 3.78
N PRO A 305 9.09 19.18 4.98
CA PRO A 305 9.93 20.34 5.30
C PRO A 305 11.23 20.40 4.49
N SER A 306 11.66 19.28 3.91
CA SER A 306 12.84 19.24 3.02
C SER A 306 12.57 19.84 1.63
N VAL A 307 11.29 19.98 1.24
CA VAL A 307 10.88 20.54 -0.06
C VAL A 307 10.77 22.06 0.07
N THR A 308 11.81 22.76 -0.37
CA THR A 308 11.89 24.23 -0.24
C THR A 308 11.66 24.98 -1.55
N LYS A 309 11.60 24.26 -2.68
CA LYS A 309 11.45 24.84 -4.02
C LYS A 309 10.60 23.92 -4.89
N LEU A 310 9.94 24.49 -5.88
CA LEU A 310 9.22 23.75 -6.89
C LEU A 310 10.21 23.01 -7.81
N THR A 311 10.27 21.69 -7.71
CA THR A 311 11.10 20.85 -8.59
C THR A 311 10.41 20.63 -9.95
N PRO A 312 11.16 20.29 -11.02
CA PRO A 312 10.57 19.98 -12.32
C PRO A 312 9.50 18.87 -12.26
N GLN A 313 9.68 17.88 -11.38
CA GLN A 313 8.74 16.81 -11.13
C GLN A 313 7.42 17.34 -10.55
N LEU A 314 7.48 18.19 -9.51
CA LEU A 314 6.30 18.83 -8.94
C LEU A 314 5.60 19.74 -9.96
N ARG A 315 6.38 20.44 -10.78
CA ARG A 315 5.84 21.27 -11.86
C ARG A 315 5.08 20.44 -12.88
N SER A 316 5.64 19.31 -13.30
CA SER A 316 4.97 18.36 -14.20
C SER A 316 3.67 17.84 -13.60
N LEU A 317 3.66 17.46 -12.31
CA LEU A 317 2.45 16.99 -11.63
C LEU A 317 1.40 18.09 -11.50
N LEU A 318 1.81 19.32 -11.22
CA LEU A 318 0.90 20.46 -11.22
C LEU A 318 0.24 20.62 -12.59
N ASP A 319 1.05 20.81 -13.63
CA ASP A 319 0.57 21.18 -14.96
C ASP A 319 -0.21 20.04 -15.64
N ASN A 320 0.21 18.78 -15.44
CA ASN A 320 -0.38 17.61 -16.11
C ASN A 320 -1.45 16.87 -15.30
N PHE A 321 -1.53 17.05 -13.98
CA PHE A 321 -2.48 16.32 -13.14
C PHE A 321 -3.36 17.26 -12.32
N ILE A 322 -2.78 18.06 -11.41
CA ILE A 322 -3.56 18.86 -10.43
C ILE A 322 -4.49 19.87 -11.12
N LEU A 323 -3.98 20.61 -12.12
CA LEU A 323 -4.75 21.67 -12.78
C LEU A 323 -6.01 21.16 -13.49
N GLN A 324 -6.03 19.88 -13.91
CA GLN A 324 -7.19 19.28 -14.57
C GLN A 324 -8.41 19.17 -13.65
N TYR A 325 -8.18 19.10 -12.33
CA TYR A 325 -9.21 18.90 -11.32
C TYR A 325 -9.64 20.20 -10.61
N ILE A 326 -9.16 21.36 -11.06
CA ILE A 326 -9.58 22.66 -10.51
C ILE A 326 -11.01 23.01 -10.92
N GLU A 327 -11.49 22.54 -12.07
CA GLU A 327 -12.87 22.76 -12.51
C GLU A 327 -13.75 21.51 -12.32
N ASP A 328 -13.31 20.57 -11.46
CA ASP A 328 -14.04 19.32 -11.23
C ASP A 328 -15.40 19.55 -10.56
N GLY A 329 -16.39 18.76 -10.94
CA GLY A 329 -17.75 18.84 -10.39
C GLY A 329 -17.87 18.35 -8.95
N ASP A 330 -16.95 17.52 -8.46
CA ASP A 330 -16.90 17.08 -7.08
C ASP A 330 -16.17 18.12 -6.22
N THR A 331 -16.93 18.78 -5.34
CA THR A 331 -16.44 19.81 -4.41
C THR A 331 -15.25 19.32 -3.57
N TYR A 332 -15.20 18.02 -3.25
CA TYR A 332 -14.13 17.46 -2.45
C TYR A 332 -12.80 17.39 -3.23
N ILE A 333 -12.84 16.84 -4.45
CA ILE A 333 -11.67 16.74 -5.34
C ILE A 333 -11.18 18.13 -5.73
N HIS A 334 -12.11 19.02 -6.05
CA HIS A 334 -11.84 20.43 -6.28
C HIS A 334 -11.10 21.09 -5.09
N SER A 335 -11.57 20.87 -3.86
CA SER A 335 -10.93 21.43 -2.66
C SER A 335 -9.51 20.90 -2.43
N LEU A 336 -9.25 19.62 -2.74
CA LEU A 336 -7.93 19.01 -2.64
C LEU A 336 -6.98 19.56 -3.73
N ALA A 337 -7.48 19.72 -4.96
CA ALA A 337 -6.71 20.30 -6.06
C ALA A 337 -6.29 21.75 -5.78
N ILE A 338 -7.20 22.55 -5.21
CA ILE A 338 -6.91 23.92 -4.76
C ILE A 338 -5.84 23.92 -3.66
N ARG A 339 -5.97 23.06 -2.64
CA ARG A 339 -4.98 22.96 -1.56
C ARG A 339 -3.60 22.60 -2.11
N ALA A 340 -3.52 21.61 -3.00
CA ALA A 340 -2.29 21.20 -3.64
C ALA A 340 -1.66 22.33 -4.48
N THR A 341 -2.47 23.05 -5.25
CA THR A 341 -2.02 24.23 -6.02
C THR A 341 -1.54 25.35 -5.09
N GLY A 342 -2.22 25.56 -3.96
CA GLY A 342 -1.82 26.49 -2.92
C GLY A 342 -0.43 26.19 -2.38
N VAL A 343 -0.11 24.92 -2.09
CA VAL A 343 1.23 24.51 -1.66
C VAL A 343 2.25 24.75 -2.77
N CYS A 344 1.95 24.45 -4.04
CA CYS A 344 2.85 24.80 -5.16
C CYS A 344 3.13 26.31 -5.22
N CYS A 345 2.12 27.15 -4.96
CA CYS A 345 2.29 28.61 -4.93
C CYS A 345 3.20 29.07 -3.77
N LEU A 346 3.20 28.37 -2.63
CA LEU A 346 4.14 28.67 -1.55
C LEU A 346 5.60 28.35 -1.93
N LEU A 347 5.80 27.39 -2.85
CA LEU A 347 7.12 26.96 -3.32
C LEU A 347 7.67 27.79 -4.49
N ASP A 348 6.82 28.53 -5.21
CA ASP A 348 7.20 29.38 -6.35
C ASP A 348 6.41 30.70 -6.40
N LEU A 349 7.14 31.81 -6.25
CA LEU A 349 6.59 33.16 -6.28
C LEU A 349 5.93 33.53 -7.61
N GLN A 350 6.44 33.06 -8.75
CA GLN A 350 5.85 33.39 -10.05
C GLN A 350 4.49 32.72 -10.19
N LEU A 351 4.40 31.47 -9.74
CA LEU A 351 3.18 30.70 -9.73
C LEU A 351 2.13 31.32 -8.82
N ALA A 352 2.54 31.76 -7.63
CA ALA A 352 1.67 32.47 -6.70
C ALA A 352 1.02 33.69 -7.34
N LYS A 353 1.78 34.51 -8.08
CA LYS A 353 1.23 35.68 -8.78
C LYS A 353 0.22 35.31 -9.86
N GLN A 354 0.44 34.21 -10.57
CA GLN A 354 -0.42 33.75 -11.65
C GLN A 354 -1.77 33.22 -11.11
N TYR A 355 -1.74 32.36 -10.09
CA TYR A 355 -2.95 31.74 -9.55
C TYR A 355 -3.59 32.52 -8.39
N MET A 356 -3.00 33.66 -7.97
CA MET A 356 -3.53 34.52 -6.91
C MET A 356 -5.02 34.82 -7.12
N ILE A 357 -5.37 35.34 -8.30
CA ILE A 357 -6.74 35.75 -8.62
C ILE A 357 -7.69 34.55 -8.56
N MET A 358 -7.28 33.42 -9.15
CA MET A 358 -8.07 32.19 -9.12
C MET A 358 -8.36 31.77 -7.67
N LEU A 359 -7.34 31.70 -6.81
CA LEU A 359 -7.48 31.29 -5.41
C LEU A 359 -8.34 32.24 -4.57
N PHE A 360 -8.46 33.53 -4.94
CA PHE A 360 -9.32 34.48 -4.22
C PHE A 360 -10.81 34.36 -4.55
N PHE A 361 -11.16 33.76 -5.69
CA PHE A 361 -12.54 33.68 -6.20
C PHE A 361 -13.17 32.27 -6.10
N GLN A 362 -12.42 31.30 -5.58
CA GLN A 362 -12.94 30.00 -5.14
C GLN A 362 -13.47 30.11 -3.70
#